data_AF-A0A8H5AMB4-F1
#
_entry.id   AF-A0A8H5AMB4-F1
#
_cell.length_a   1.000
_cell.length_b   1.000
_cell.length_c   1.000
_cell.angle_alpha   90.00
_cell.angle_beta   90.00
_cell.angle_gamma   90.00
#
_symmetry.space_group_name_H-M   'P 1'
#
loop_
_entity.id
_entity.type
_entity.pdbx_description
1 polymer ?
#
loop_
_entity_poly.entity_id
_entity_poly.type
_entity_poly.pdbx_seq_one_letter_code
_entity_poly.pdbx_strand_id
1 'polypeptide(L)'
;MDTYKDLSPSNRPAKWIWNLWVYGLWAIVLACTATLDLHTIYDIYRVLPLGLAWGIPCVPLYSISKGWILSKPKTLLFEAKSLVVAFCMASVCAEASMAYCCRQKEYQCASRDLRARSFYLAVLYQFFRETSCDIRDIPEDTKEGLKTLPVKLGKQNTVLLLATVGVLAESLLTHGIDITTSGINVKAPLIARAFLRVGLTMTSYWQVLRFPRQNSWAWGSMSLLGLAPVLFAQAALRD
;
A
#
# COMPACT_ATOMS: atom_id res chain seq x y z
N MET A 1 -2.62 -12.79 -21.88
CA MET A 1 -2.15 -13.92 -21.07
C MET A 1 -1.40 -13.30 -19.91
N ASP A 2 -2.02 -13.23 -18.73
CA ASP A 2 -1.60 -12.25 -17.70
C ASP A 2 -1.38 -12.88 -16.31
N THR A 3 -1.81 -14.12 -16.08
CA THR A 3 -1.46 -14.85 -14.86
C THR A 3 -0.45 -15.96 -15.17
N TYR A 4 0.37 -16.34 -14.18
CA TYR A 4 1.25 -17.53 -14.26
C TYR A 4 0.50 -18.78 -14.75
N LYS A 5 -0.81 -18.84 -14.49
CA LYS A 5 -1.71 -19.91 -14.93
C LYS A 5 -2.03 -19.86 -16.44
N ASP A 6 -1.99 -18.67 -17.06
CA ASP A 6 -2.24 -18.46 -18.49
C ASP A 6 -1.03 -18.80 -19.38
N LEU A 7 0.16 -18.94 -18.79
CA LEU A 7 1.35 -19.39 -19.50
C LEU A 7 1.33 -20.91 -19.68
N SER A 8 1.68 -21.38 -20.88
CA SER A 8 1.93 -22.79 -21.13
C SER A 8 3.01 -23.30 -20.16
N PRO A 9 2.95 -24.57 -19.70
CA PRO A 9 3.91 -25.10 -18.73
C PRO A 9 5.38 -24.90 -19.11
N SER A 10 5.69 -24.94 -20.42
CA SER A 10 7.03 -24.72 -20.98
C SER A 10 7.54 -23.29 -20.85
N ASN A 11 6.64 -22.30 -20.79
CA ASN A 11 6.97 -20.87 -20.77
C ASN A 11 6.88 -20.27 -19.36
N ARG A 12 6.54 -21.08 -18.35
CA ARG A 12 6.47 -20.63 -16.97
C ARG A 12 7.89 -20.40 -16.43
N PRO A 13 8.14 -19.31 -15.70
CA PRO A 13 9.42 -19.12 -15.03
C PRO A 13 9.70 -20.32 -14.10
N ALA A 14 10.96 -20.72 -14.06
CA ALA A 14 11.36 -21.93 -13.38
C ALA A 14 10.98 -21.86 -11.88
N LYS A 15 10.36 -22.93 -11.37
CA LYS A 15 9.87 -23.01 -9.98
C LYS A 15 10.95 -22.71 -8.95
N TRP A 16 12.22 -22.97 -9.26
CA TRP A 16 13.33 -22.70 -8.35
C TRP A 16 13.51 -21.20 -8.05
N ILE A 17 13.19 -20.29 -8.99
CA ILE A 17 13.26 -18.84 -8.74
C ILE A 17 12.20 -18.45 -7.71
N TRP A 18 10.99 -19.00 -7.86
CA TRP A 18 9.91 -18.79 -6.90
C TRP A 18 10.24 -19.37 -5.53
N ASN A 19 10.78 -20.59 -5.49
CA ASN A 19 11.23 -21.23 -4.26
C ASN A 19 12.36 -20.46 -3.60
N LEU A 20 13.35 -19.96 -4.36
CA LEU A 20 14.44 -19.13 -3.83
C LEU A 20 13.89 -17.83 -3.23
N TRP A 21 12.93 -17.19 -3.89
CA TRP A 21 12.29 -15.98 -3.39
C TRP A 21 11.49 -16.25 -2.11
N VAL A 22 10.66 -17.30 -2.09
CA VAL A 22 9.86 -17.70 -0.92
C VAL A 22 10.74 -18.15 0.24
N TYR A 23 11.72 -19.03 0.01
CA TYR A 23 12.64 -19.47 1.06
C TYR A 23 13.55 -18.35 1.54
N GLY A 24 13.99 -17.46 0.66
CA GLY A 24 14.74 -16.26 1.02
C GLY A 24 13.90 -15.33 1.91
N LEU A 25 12.63 -15.10 1.56
CA LEU A 25 11.69 -14.33 2.38
C LEU A 25 11.53 -14.97 3.78
N TRP A 26 11.32 -16.29 3.84
CA TRP A 26 11.20 -17.01 5.12
C TRP A 26 12.49 -16.99 5.93
N ALA A 27 13.66 -17.11 5.30
CA ALA A 27 14.95 -17.00 5.96
C ALA A 27 15.16 -15.60 6.56
N ILE A 28 14.77 -14.55 5.83
CA ILE A 28 14.79 -13.17 6.34
C ILE A 28 13.83 -13.03 7.52
N VAL A 29 12.59 -13.52 7.40
CA VAL A 29 11.61 -13.48 8.49
C VAL A 29 12.13 -14.20 9.73
N LEU A 30 12.72 -15.39 9.59
CA LEU A 30 13.29 -16.16 10.69
C LEU A 30 14.51 -15.45 11.31
N ALA A 31 15.40 -14.88 10.51
CA ALA A 31 16.54 -14.11 11.00
C ALA A 31 16.08 -12.85 11.75
N CYS A 32 15.08 -12.13 11.22
CA CYS A 32 14.44 -11.01 11.91
C CYS A 32 13.76 -11.46 13.20
N THR A 33 13.13 -12.64 13.22
CA THR A 33 12.51 -13.21 14.43
C THR A 33 13.55 -13.51 15.50
N ALA A 34 14.74 -13.97 15.12
CA ALA A 34 15.81 -14.28 16.05
C ALA A 34 16.55 -13.04 16.58
N THR A 35 16.41 -11.89 15.92
CA THR A 35 17.23 -10.68 16.19
C THR A 35 16.44 -9.45 16.63
N LEU A 36 15.11 -9.46 16.49
CA LEU A 36 14.24 -8.31 16.80
C LEU A 36 13.34 -8.59 18.00
N ASP A 37 12.81 -7.51 18.57
CA ASP A 37 11.89 -7.58 19.72
C ASP A 37 10.56 -8.26 19.37
N LEU A 38 9.92 -8.84 20.40
CA LEU A 38 8.61 -9.51 20.35
C LEU A 38 7.50 -8.71 19.64
N HIS A 39 7.56 -7.37 19.72
CA HIS A 39 6.62 -6.50 19.03
C HIS A 39 6.77 -6.55 17.50
N THR A 40 7.99 -6.47 16.99
CA THR A 40 8.25 -6.52 15.54
C THR A 40 7.93 -7.91 14.96
N ILE A 41 8.17 -8.96 15.74
CA ILE A 41 7.75 -10.32 15.44
C ILE A 41 6.22 -10.37 15.29
N TYR A 42 5.48 -9.90 16.28
CA TYR A 42 4.02 -9.88 16.25
C TYR A 42 3.48 -9.17 14.99
N ASP A 43 4.06 -8.04 14.62
CA ASP A 43 3.66 -7.31 13.42
C ASP A 43 3.93 -8.12 12.15
N ILE A 44 5.12 -8.71 11.97
CA ILE A 44 5.44 -9.53 10.79
C ILE A 44 4.50 -10.73 10.66
N TYR A 45 4.30 -11.51 11.74
CA TYR A 45 3.49 -12.73 11.69
C TYR A 45 1.98 -12.46 11.62
N ARG A 46 1.50 -11.29 12.05
CA ARG A 46 0.08 -10.92 11.92
C ARG A 46 -0.34 -10.71 10.47
N VAL A 47 0.52 -10.11 9.64
CA VAL A 47 0.18 -9.76 8.24
C VAL A 47 0.66 -10.77 7.20
N LEU A 48 1.64 -11.61 7.54
CA LEU A 48 2.15 -12.65 6.65
C LEU A 48 1.05 -13.64 6.17
N PRO A 49 0.13 -14.15 7.01
CA PRO A 49 -0.95 -15.03 6.57
C PRO A 49 -1.91 -14.32 5.60
N LEU A 50 -2.20 -13.05 5.85
CA LEU A 50 -3.08 -12.27 4.97
C LEU A 50 -2.44 -12.08 3.59
N GLY A 51 -1.14 -11.77 3.54
CA GLY A 51 -0.40 -11.65 2.28
C GLY A 51 -0.34 -12.96 1.49
N LEU A 52 -0.10 -14.09 2.16
CA LEU A 52 -0.06 -15.42 1.53
C LEU A 52 -1.43 -15.88 1.03
N ALA A 53 -2.49 -15.62 1.81
CA ALA A 53 -3.86 -16.01 1.48
C ALA A 53 -4.56 -15.05 0.51
N TRP A 54 -4.03 -13.83 0.28
CA TRP A 54 -4.71 -12.76 -0.45
C TRP A 54 -5.21 -13.17 -1.85
N GLY A 55 -4.38 -13.93 -2.58
CA GLY A 55 -4.68 -14.44 -3.92
C GLY A 55 -5.33 -15.82 -3.95
N ILE A 56 -5.46 -16.50 -2.81
CA ILE A 56 -5.90 -17.89 -2.71
C ILE A 56 -7.38 -17.93 -2.31
N PRO A 57 -8.25 -18.67 -3.02
CA PRO A 57 -9.62 -18.87 -2.58
C PRO A 57 -9.63 -19.76 -1.33
N CYS A 58 -9.79 -19.14 -0.16
CA CYS A 58 -9.73 -19.82 1.14
C CYS A 58 -10.87 -19.45 2.09
N VAL A 59 -11.69 -18.43 1.76
CA VAL A 59 -12.81 -18.03 2.61
C VAL A 59 -14.08 -18.74 2.15
N PRO A 60 -14.71 -19.59 2.98
CA PRO A 60 -15.97 -20.21 2.61
C PRO A 60 -17.09 -19.16 2.60
N LEU A 61 -17.78 -19.06 1.47
CA LEU A 61 -18.97 -18.24 1.29
C LEU A 61 -20.12 -19.12 0.82
N TYR A 62 -21.29 -18.94 1.44
CA TYR A 62 -22.51 -19.57 0.97
C TYR A 62 -23.17 -18.71 -0.10
N SER A 63 -23.43 -19.29 -1.27
CA SER A 63 -24.20 -18.71 -2.35
C SER A 63 -25.50 -19.49 -2.53
N ILE A 64 -26.63 -18.78 -2.64
CA ILE A 64 -27.96 -19.38 -2.85
C ILE A 64 -27.99 -20.24 -4.14
N SER A 65 -27.25 -19.84 -5.18
CA SER A 65 -27.25 -20.53 -6.47
C SER A 65 -26.17 -21.62 -6.61
N LYS A 66 -25.10 -21.54 -5.81
CA LYS A 66 -23.90 -22.41 -5.97
C LYS A 66 -23.52 -23.19 -4.71
N GLY A 67 -24.25 -23.03 -3.61
CA GLY A 67 -23.89 -23.59 -2.31
C GLY A 67 -22.61 -22.97 -1.75
N TRP A 68 -21.85 -23.76 -0.99
CA TRP A 68 -20.57 -23.33 -0.42
C TRP A 68 -19.50 -23.22 -1.50
N ILE A 69 -18.95 -22.02 -1.66
CA ILE A 69 -17.85 -21.71 -2.57
C ILE A 69 -16.68 -21.11 -1.78
N LEU A 70 -15.45 -21.41 -2.18
CA LEU A 70 -14.27 -20.73 -1.63
C LEU A 70 -14.00 -19.45 -2.42
N SER A 71 -13.96 -18.32 -1.72
CA SER A 71 -13.67 -17.01 -2.28
C SER A 71 -12.29 -16.52 -1.84
N LYS A 72 -11.66 -15.68 -2.67
CA LYS A 72 -10.40 -15.01 -2.31
C LYS A 72 -10.72 -13.94 -1.25
N PRO A 73 -9.89 -13.70 -0.23
CA PRO A 73 -10.10 -12.64 0.75
C PRO A 73 -10.40 -11.27 0.12
N LYS A 74 -9.71 -10.94 -0.98
CA LYS A 74 -9.93 -9.68 -1.73
C LYS A 74 -11.37 -9.45 -2.20
N THR A 75 -12.18 -10.52 -2.35
CA THR A 75 -13.57 -10.43 -2.83
C THR A 75 -14.53 -9.92 -1.76
N LEU A 76 -14.19 -10.07 -0.48
CA LEU A 76 -15.02 -9.67 0.66
C LEU A 76 -14.87 -8.19 1.01
N LEU A 77 -13.74 -7.60 0.61
CA LEU A 77 -13.35 -6.26 1.01
C LEU A 77 -13.89 -5.18 0.09
N PHE A 78 -14.40 -5.55 -1.09
CA PHE A 78 -14.98 -4.64 -2.07
C PHE A 78 -14.13 -3.38 -2.30
N GLU A 79 -14.65 -2.19 -1.95
CA GLU A 79 -13.97 -0.90 -2.06
C GLU A 79 -12.81 -0.73 -1.06
N ALA A 80 -12.89 -1.38 0.10
CA ALA A 80 -11.89 -1.29 1.15
C ALA A 80 -10.65 -2.19 0.89
N LYS A 81 -10.65 -2.98 -0.20
CA LYS A 81 -9.56 -3.88 -0.58
C LYS A 81 -8.20 -3.20 -0.49
N SER A 82 -8.00 -2.10 -1.21
CA SER A 82 -6.71 -1.40 -1.28
C SER A 82 -6.32 -0.76 0.05
N LEU A 83 -7.30 -0.32 0.85
CA LEU A 83 -7.06 0.25 2.18
C LEU A 83 -6.57 -0.81 3.18
N VAL A 84 -7.18 -2.00 3.19
CA VAL A 84 -6.74 -3.11 4.06
C VAL A 84 -5.32 -3.53 3.71
N VAL A 85 -4.99 -3.66 2.42
CA VAL A 85 -3.60 -3.95 1.99
C VAL A 85 -2.67 -2.84 2.47
N ALA A 86 -3.07 -1.58 2.33
CA ALA A 86 -2.26 -0.45 2.76
C ALA A 86 -1.93 -0.49 4.26
N PHE A 87 -2.91 -0.82 5.11
CA PHE A 87 -2.67 -1.03 6.55
C PHE A 87 -1.66 -2.15 6.81
N CYS A 88 -1.81 -3.27 6.10
CA CYS A 88 -0.92 -4.41 6.28
C CYS A 88 0.50 -4.13 5.81
N MET A 89 0.65 -3.45 4.68
CA MET A 89 1.96 -3.05 4.17
C MET A 89 2.60 -1.99 5.06
N ALA A 90 1.82 -1.04 5.57
CA ALA A 90 2.30 -0.03 6.51
C ALA A 90 2.78 -0.64 7.83
N SER A 91 2.12 -1.67 8.38
CA SER A 91 2.60 -2.35 9.60
C SER A 91 3.96 -3.02 9.42
N VAL A 92 4.34 -3.35 8.19
CA VAL A 92 5.68 -3.91 7.90
C VAL A 92 6.69 -2.79 7.63
N CYS A 93 6.33 -1.75 6.87
CA CYS A 93 7.30 -0.78 6.37
C CYS A 93 7.42 0.51 7.19
N ALA A 94 6.43 0.86 8.02
CA ALA A 94 6.40 2.15 8.72
C ALA A 94 7.61 2.33 9.66
N GLU A 95 7.97 1.30 10.44
CA GLU A 95 9.12 1.37 11.35
C GLU A 95 10.46 1.45 10.61
N ALA A 96 10.63 0.76 9.48
CA ALA A 96 11.84 0.88 8.65
C ALA A 96 11.99 2.30 8.08
N SER A 97 10.88 2.87 7.62
CA SER A 97 10.81 4.23 7.08
C SER A 97 11.09 5.27 8.18
N MET A 98 10.52 5.05 9.37
CA MET A 98 10.81 5.85 10.56
C MET A 98 12.24 5.74 11.02
N ALA A 99 12.84 4.55 11.03
CA ALA A 99 14.23 4.36 11.39
C ALA A 99 15.14 5.17 10.47
N TYR A 100 14.89 5.17 9.15
CA TYR A 100 15.64 6.00 8.20
C TYR A 100 15.50 7.50 8.53
N CYS A 101 14.28 7.98 8.77
CA CYS A 101 14.07 9.36 9.18
C CYS A 101 14.82 9.64 10.49
N CYS A 102 14.52 8.92 11.57
CA CYS A 102 15.01 9.12 12.94
C CYS A 102 16.55 9.03 13.04
N ARG A 103 17.23 8.17 12.27
CA ARG A 103 18.69 7.95 12.36
C ARG A 103 19.58 9.16 12.07
N GLN A 104 19.07 10.19 11.39
CA GLN A 104 19.84 11.40 11.10
C GLN A 104 20.09 12.33 12.30
N LYS A 105 19.44 12.10 13.45
CA LYS A 105 19.76 12.79 14.72
C LYS A 105 19.73 11.73 15.81
N GLU A 106 20.58 11.83 16.83
CA GLU A 106 20.79 10.85 17.93
C GLU A 106 19.55 10.55 18.81
N TYR A 107 18.34 10.92 18.37
CA TYR A 107 17.08 10.71 19.05
C TYR A 107 16.35 9.52 18.42
N GLN A 108 16.24 8.43 19.19
CA GLN A 108 15.12 7.51 19.02
C GLN A 108 13.83 8.36 19.05
N CYS A 109 12.97 8.23 18.04
CA CYS A 109 11.71 8.96 17.99
C CYS A 109 10.77 8.46 19.11
N ALA A 110 10.94 9.01 20.31
CA ALA A 110 10.26 8.55 21.52
C ALA A 110 8.78 8.96 21.58
N SER A 111 8.35 9.98 20.82
CA SER A 111 6.97 10.47 20.88
C SER A 111 6.02 9.51 20.17
N ARG A 112 5.11 8.91 20.95
CA ARG A 112 4.05 8.02 20.47
C ARG A 112 3.20 8.65 19.36
N ASP A 113 2.94 9.95 19.48
CA ASP A 113 2.18 10.73 18.50
C ASP A 113 2.89 10.81 17.14
N LEU A 114 4.20 11.07 17.11
CA LEU A 114 4.99 11.11 15.87
C LEU A 114 5.02 9.75 15.17
N ARG A 115 5.17 8.66 15.95
CA ARG A 115 5.13 7.28 15.42
C ARG A 115 3.76 6.97 14.81
N ALA A 116 2.68 7.36 15.48
CA ALA A 116 1.33 7.19 14.96
C ALA A 116 1.11 7.95 13.65
N ARG A 117 1.45 9.24 13.61
CA ARG A 117 1.33 10.07 12.39
C ARG A 117 2.16 9.50 11.24
N SER A 118 3.37 9.03 11.52
CA SER A 118 4.22 8.39 10.52
C SER A 118 3.66 7.09 9.99
N PHE A 119 3.09 6.26 10.86
CA PHE A 119 2.38 5.06 10.45
C PHE A 119 1.20 5.39 9.53
N TYR A 120 0.39 6.39 9.86
CA TYR A 120 -0.74 6.79 9.01
C TYR A 120 -0.30 7.43 7.69
N LEU A 121 0.84 8.11 7.63
CA LEU A 121 1.44 8.52 6.34
C LEU A 121 1.87 7.30 5.53
N ALA A 122 2.45 6.27 6.15
CA ALA A 122 2.76 5.03 5.46
C ALA A 122 1.50 4.33 4.92
N VAL A 123 0.41 4.30 5.69
CA VAL A 123 -0.90 3.80 5.22
C VAL A 123 -1.37 4.61 4.01
N LEU A 124 -1.32 5.95 4.09
CA LEU A 124 -1.80 6.82 3.01
C LEU A 124 -1.06 6.58 1.68
N TYR A 125 0.28 6.53 1.73
CA TYR A 125 1.09 6.33 0.52
C TYR A 125 1.02 4.89 -0.02
N GLN A 126 0.89 3.89 0.87
CA GLN A 126 0.60 2.52 0.43
C GLN A 126 -0.80 2.44 -0.21
N PHE A 127 -1.78 3.15 0.33
CA PHE A 127 -3.13 3.21 -0.25
C PHE A 127 -3.11 3.83 -1.65
N PHE A 128 -2.34 4.90 -1.86
CA PHE A 128 -2.14 5.46 -3.19
C PHE A 128 -1.55 4.45 -4.17
N ARG A 129 -0.47 3.76 -3.77
CA ARG A 129 0.21 2.77 -4.60
C ARG A 129 -0.71 1.60 -4.96
N GLU A 130 -1.32 0.98 -3.96
CA GLU A 130 -2.19 -0.18 -4.14
C GLU A 130 -3.45 0.16 -4.94
N THR A 131 -4.07 1.31 -4.67
CA THR A 131 -5.22 1.76 -5.47
C THR A 131 -4.82 2.05 -6.91
N SER A 132 -3.61 2.57 -7.16
CA SER A 132 -3.10 2.77 -8.52
C SER A 132 -2.83 1.45 -9.25
N CYS A 133 -2.35 0.41 -8.54
CA CYS A 133 -2.29 -0.95 -9.07
C CYS A 133 -3.70 -1.47 -9.40
N ASP A 134 -4.69 -1.24 -8.54
CA ASP A 134 -6.08 -1.65 -8.81
C ASP A 134 -6.70 -0.89 -9.99
N ILE A 135 -6.31 0.36 -10.27
CA ILE A 135 -6.74 1.08 -11.48
C ILE A 135 -6.25 0.35 -12.75
N ARG A 136 -5.01 -0.15 -12.75
CA ARG A 136 -4.48 -0.95 -13.86
C ARG A 136 -5.32 -2.20 -14.08
N ASP A 137 -5.78 -2.80 -12.99
CA ASP A 137 -6.46 -4.09 -13.00
C ASP A 137 -7.99 -3.96 -13.21
N ILE A 138 -8.54 -2.75 -13.46
CA ILE A 138 -9.98 -2.52 -13.73
C ILE A 138 -10.56 -3.50 -14.77
N PRO A 139 -9.94 -3.74 -15.95
CA PRO A 139 -10.52 -4.66 -16.94
C PRO A 139 -10.61 -6.11 -16.43
N GLU A 140 -9.62 -6.55 -15.66
CA GLU A 140 -9.58 -7.89 -15.07
C GLU A 140 -10.59 -8.00 -13.92
N ASP A 141 -10.58 -7.03 -12.99
CA ASP A 141 -11.48 -6.99 -11.84
C ASP A 141 -12.94 -6.91 -12.29
N THR A 142 -13.24 -6.17 -13.37
CA THR A 142 -14.59 -6.12 -13.97
C THR A 142 -15.00 -7.49 -14.52
N LYS A 143 -14.10 -8.19 -15.21
CA LYS A 143 -14.34 -9.54 -15.74
C LYS A 143 -14.51 -10.59 -14.62
N GLU A 144 -13.78 -10.44 -13.52
CA GLU A 144 -13.93 -11.26 -12.31
C GLU A 144 -15.19 -10.89 -11.48
N GLY A 145 -15.93 -9.83 -11.85
CA GLY A 145 -17.14 -9.38 -11.14
C GLY A 145 -16.84 -8.70 -9.79
N LEU A 146 -15.62 -8.18 -9.61
CA LEU A 146 -15.19 -7.51 -8.39
C LEU A 146 -15.72 -6.08 -8.34
N LYS A 147 -16.05 -5.62 -7.13
CA LYS A 147 -16.58 -4.26 -6.88
C LYS A 147 -15.55 -3.40 -6.15
N THR A 148 -14.32 -3.35 -6.68
CA THR A 148 -13.25 -2.53 -6.11
C THR A 148 -13.52 -1.04 -6.32
N LEU A 149 -12.85 -0.19 -5.54
CA LEU A 149 -13.02 1.27 -5.63
C LEU A 149 -12.77 1.79 -7.05
N PRO A 150 -11.70 1.35 -7.77
CA PRO A 150 -11.47 1.80 -9.14
C PRO A 150 -12.49 1.29 -10.16
N VAL A 151 -13.07 0.10 -9.95
CA VAL A 151 -14.13 -0.43 -10.81
C VAL A 151 -15.40 0.40 -10.70
N LYS A 152 -15.75 0.86 -9.48
CA LYS A 152 -16.95 1.66 -9.25
C LYS A 152 -16.81 3.12 -9.70
N LEU A 153 -15.68 3.75 -9.40
CA LEU A 153 -15.46 5.17 -9.68
C LEU A 153 -14.90 5.41 -11.08
N GLY A 154 -14.20 4.43 -11.65
CA GLY A 154 -13.39 4.59 -12.85
C GLY A 154 -12.06 5.28 -12.57
N LYS A 155 -11.15 5.21 -13.55
CA LYS A 155 -9.76 5.71 -13.43
C LYS A 155 -9.66 7.18 -13.00
N GLN A 156 -10.37 8.07 -13.68
CA GLN A 156 -10.27 9.52 -13.44
C GLN A 156 -10.76 9.92 -12.05
N ASN A 157 -11.97 9.51 -11.67
CA ASN A 157 -12.55 9.83 -10.37
C ASN A 157 -11.78 9.19 -9.22
N THR A 158 -11.21 8.01 -9.44
CA THR A 158 -10.33 7.38 -8.42
C THR A 158 -9.10 8.22 -8.17
N VAL A 159 -8.40 8.67 -9.22
CA VAL A 159 -7.19 9.50 -9.05
C VAL A 159 -7.54 10.86 -8.43
N LEU A 160 -8.67 11.47 -8.81
CA LEU A 160 -9.16 12.69 -8.18
C LEU A 160 -9.41 12.47 -6.68
N LEU A 161 -10.11 11.38 -6.32
CA LEU A 161 -10.36 11.02 -4.93
C LEU A 161 -9.04 10.84 -4.15
N LEU A 162 -8.08 10.10 -4.71
CA LEU A 162 -6.77 9.89 -4.09
C LEU A 162 -6.02 11.22 -3.88
N ALA A 163 -6.07 12.13 -4.85
CA ALA A 163 -5.45 13.44 -4.74
C ALA A 163 -6.13 14.29 -3.65
N THR A 164 -7.46 14.39 -3.65
CA THR A 164 -8.21 15.20 -2.69
C THR A 164 -8.10 14.67 -1.26
N VAL A 165 -8.38 13.38 -1.07
CA VAL A 165 -8.25 12.72 0.24
C VAL A 165 -6.79 12.74 0.68
N GLY A 166 -5.86 12.57 -0.26
CA GLY A 166 -4.44 12.58 0.02
C GLY A 166 -3.94 13.90 0.58
N VAL A 167 -4.25 15.01 -0.09
CA VAL A 167 -3.85 16.35 0.38
C VAL A 167 -4.48 16.65 1.73
N LEU A 168 -5.77 16.32 1.92
CA LEU A 168 -6.46 16.56 3.18
C LEU A 168 -5.85 15.74 4.33
N ALA A 169 -5.70 14.43 4.13
CA ALA A 169 -5.16 13.52 5.13
C ALA A 169 -3.71 13.86 5.47
N GLU A 170 -2.88 14.13 4.47
CA GLU A 170 -1.49 14.53 4.70
C GLU A 170 -1.39 15.87 5.43
N SER A 171 -2.26 16.83 5.10
CA SER A 171 -2.30 18.13 5.78
C SER A 171 -2.70 17.99 7.25
N LEU A 172 -3.63 17.08 7.58
CA LEU A 172 -3.98 16.76 8.97
C LEU A 172 -2.81 16.06 9.69
N LEU A 173 -2.21 15.04 9.05
CA LEU A 173 -1.13 14.25 9.64
C LEU A 173 0.16 15.04 9.86
N THR A 174 0.41 16.08 9.06
CA THR A 174 1.57 16.96 9.19
C THR A 174 1.28 18.24 9.99
N HIS A 175 0.09 18.38 10.60
CA HIS A 175 -0.40 19.60 11.24
C HIS A 175 -0.34 20.86 10.35
N GLY A 176 -0.48 20.68 9.03
CA GLY A 176 -0.81 21.77 8.12
C GLY A 176 -2.21 22.31 8.37
N ILE A 177 -3.13 21.43 8.77
CA ILE A 177 -4.45 21.79 9.32
C ILE A 177 -4.48 21.27 10.75
N ASP A 178 -4.68 22.16 11.71
CA ASP A 178 -4.79 21.83 13.12
C ASP A 178 -6.17 22.23 13.63
N ILE A 179 -6.89 21.30 14.24
CA ILE A 179 -8.26 21.50 14.71
C ILE A 179 -8.19 21.57 16.23
N THR A 180 -8.30 22.78 16.77
CA THR A 180 -8.28 23.02 18.21
C THR A 180 -9.65 23.47 18.70
N THR A 181 -9.82 23.53 20.02
CA THR A 181 -11.04 24.05 20.65
C THR A 181 -11.33 25.51 20.28
N SER A 182 -10.32 26.27 19.86
CA SER A 182 -10.43 27.67 19.43
C SER A 182 -10.70 27.83 17.92
N GLY A 183 -10.78 26.74 17.15
CA GLY A 183 -11.08 26.78 15.71
C GLY A 183 -10.09 25.98 14.86
N ILE A 184 -10.06 26.31 13.56
CA ILE A 184 -9.17 25.65 12.58
C ILE A 184 -7.99 26.57 12.31
N ASN A 185 -6.77 26.10 12.61
CA ASN A 185 -5.53 26.77 12.25
C ASN A 185 -4.95 26.15 10.98
N VAL A 186 -4.58 27.00 10.02
CA VAL A 186 -4.16 26.61 8.67
C VAL A 186 -2.74 27.13 8.42
N LYS A 187 -1.76 26.23 8.38
CA LYS A 187 -0.37 26.55 8.07
C LYS A 187 -0.13 26.38 6.57
N ALA A 188 -0.35 27.46 5.82
CA ALA A 188 -0.25 27.47 4.35
C ALA A 188 1.04 26.82 3.77
N PRO A 189 2.25 27.02 4.34
CA PRO A 189 3.45 26.38 3.82
C PRO A 189 3.42 24.84 3.88
N LEU A 190 2.83 24.27 4.94
CA LEU A 190 2.74 22.81 5.10
C LEU A 190 1.69 22.22 4.15
N ILE A 191 0.58 22.93 3.94
CA ILE A 191 -0.44 22.54 2.98
C ILE A 191 0.13 22.59 1.55
N ALA A 192 0.87 23.64 1.19
CA ALA A 192 1.52 23.73 -0.12
C ALA A 192 2.50 22.56 -0.35
N ARG A 193 3.25 22.16 0.69
CA ARG A 193 4.12 20.97 0.63
C ARG A 193 3.32 19.68 0.45
N ALA A 194 2.15 19.54 1.09
CA ALA A 194 1.27 18.39 0.91
C ALA A 194 0.72 18.32 -0.53
N PHE A 195 0.25 19.45 -1.07
CA PHE A 195 -0.14 19.55 -2.49
C PHE A 195 0.99 19.15 -3.43
N LEU A 196 2.21 19.60 -3.17
CA LEU A 196 3.38 19.25 -3.98
C LEU A 196 3.64 17.73 -3.93
N ARG A 197 3.74 17.13 -2.74
CA ARG A 197 4.08 15.70 -2.61
C ARG A 197 2.98 14.79 -3.15
N VAL A 198 1.72 15.03 -2.78
CA VAL A 198 0.58 14.26 -3.28
C VAL A 198 0.40 14.48 -4.78
N GLY A 199 0.48 15.73 -5.25
CA GLY A 199 0.35 16.07 -6.66
C GLY A 199 1.41 15.41 -7.53
N LEU A 200 2.68 15.44 -7.12
CA LEU A 200 3.77 14.75 -7.81
C LEU A 200 3.58 13.24 -7.81
N THR A 201 3.15 12.66 -6.67
CA THR A 201 2.86 11.22 -6.55
C THR A 201 1.75 10.81 -7.50
N MET A 202 0.62 11.52 -7.49
CA MET A 202 -0.53 11.25 -8.35
C MET A 202 -0.19 11.44 -9.83
N THR A 203 0.57 12.49 -10.18
CA THR A 203 1.02 12.73 -11.56
C THR A 203 1.95 11.60 -12.02
N SER A 204 2.87 11.14 -11.17
CA SER A 204 3.76 10.03 -11.50
C SER A 204 2.99 8.74 -11.73
N TYR A 205 2.04 8.40 -10.85
CA TYR A 205 1.18 7.23 -11.05
C TYR A 205 0.31 7.37 -12.29
N TRP A 206 -0.22 8.56 -12.57
CA TRP A 206 -0.98 8.83 -13.79
C TRP A 206 -0.17 8.56 -15.07
N GLN A 207 1.11 8.95 -15.09
CA GLN A 207 2.00 8.65 -16.21
C GLN A 207 2.27 7.15 -16.33
N VAL A 208 2.56 6.47 -15.21
CA VAL A 208 2.76 5.01 -15.22
C VAL A 208 1.53 4.27 -15.74
N LEU A 209 0.34 4.73 -15.38
CA LEU A 209 -0.95 4.17 -15.83
C LEU A 209 -1.25 4.36 -17.32
N ARG A 210 -0.38 5.03 -18.09
CA ARG A 210 -0.46 5.07 -19.56
C ARG A 210 0.25 3.88 -20.21
N PHE A 211 1.18 3.25 -19.50
CA PHE A 211 1.90 2.10 -20.03
C PHE A 211 1.07 0.82 -19.89
N PRO A 212 1.16 -0.09 -20.87
CA PRO A 212 0.49 -1.38 -20.78
C PRO A 212 1.05 -2.19 -19.60
N ARG A 213 0.27 -3.13 -19.08
CA ARG A 213 0.65 -3.99 -17.95
C ARG A 213 1.94 -4.76 -18.20
N GLN A 214 2.21 -5.10 -19.46
CA GLN A 214 3.39 -5.87 -19.88
C GLN A 214 4.68 -5.04 -19.86
N ASN A 215 4.62 -3.72 -19.66
CA ASN A 215 5.81 -2.89 -19.56
C ASN A 215 6.50 -3.07 -18.20
N SER A 216 7.38 -4.06 -18.11
CA SER A 216 8.12 -4.40 -16.90
C SER A 216 8.94 -3.23 -16.34
N TRP A 217 9.42 -2.31 -17.18
CA TRP A 217 10.18 -1.13 -16.73
C TRP A 217 9.31 -0.13 -16.00
N ALA A 218 8.14 0.19 -16.53
CA ALA A 218 7.21 1.12 -15.90
C ALA A 218 6.71 0.58 -14.54
N TRP A 219 6.26 -0.68 -14.53
CA TRP A 219 5.73 -1.32 -13.31
C TRP A 219 6.82 -1.72 -12.31
N GLY A 220 8.00 -2.07 -12.81
CA GLY A 220 9.20 -2.28 -11.98
C GLY A 220 9.64 -0.99 -11.30
N SER A 221 9.69 0.12 -12.03
CA SER A 221 10.02 1.44 -11.47
C SER A 221 8.99 1.89 -10.45
N MET A 222 7.69 1.69 -10.70
CA MET A 222 6.64 1.96 -9.72
C MET A 222 6.75 1.06 -8.48
N SER A 223 7.16 -0.19 -8.65
CA SER A 223 7.35 -1.10 -7.50
C SER A 223 8.56 -0.71 -6.65
N LEU A 224 9.64 -0.23 -7.28
CA LEU A 224 10.88 0.19 -6.62
C LEU A 224 10.78 1.57 -5.97
N LEU A 225 10.22 2.55 -6.71
CA LEU A 225 10.26 3.96 -6.35
C LEU A 225 8.89 4.52 -5.95
N GLY A 226 7.80 3.79 -6.19
CA GLY A 226 6.45 4.30 -5.98
C GLY A 226 6.16 4.68 -4.53
N LEU A 227 6.91 4.16 -3.56
CA LEU A 227 6.79 4.52 -2.14
C LEU A 227 7.82 5.56 -1.69
N ALA A 228 8.78 5.96 -2.51
CA ALA A 228 9.76 6.98 -2.13
C ALA A 228 9.13 8.28 -1.57
N PRO A 229 7.97 8.76 -2.08
CA PRO A 229 7.27 9.90 -1.50
C PRO A 229 6.94 9.78 -0.01
N VAL A 230 6.74 8.57 0.53
CA VAL A 230 6.47 8.35 1.96
C VAL A 230 7.61 8.85 2.84
N LEU A 231 8.86 8.68 2.39
CA LEU A 231 10.05 9.10 3.13
C LEU A 231 10.10 10.62 3.27
N PHE A 232 9.73 11.34 2.20
CA PHE A 232 9.65 12.80 2.22
C PHE A 232 8.49 13.31 3.07
N ALA A 233 7.35 12.61 3.05
CA ALA A 233 6.21 12.95 3.89
C ALA A 233 6.51 12.74 5.38
N GLN A 234 7.16 11.62 5.73
CA GLN A 234 7.57 11.32 7.10
C GLN A 234 8.70 12.24 7.59
N ALA A 235 9.62 12.64 6.70
CA ALA A 235 10.62 13.66 7.03
C ALA A 235 9.97 15.00 7.41
N ALA A 236 8.85 15.36 6.78
CA ALA A 236 8.11 16.59 7.08
C ALA A 236 7.38 16.57 8.43
N LEU A 237 7.29 15.43 9.12
CA LEU A 237 6.78 15.40 10.50
C LEU A 237 7.73 16.03 11.52
N ARG A 238 8.96 16.37 11.11
CA ARG A 238 9.99 16.99 11.95
C ARG A 238 9.97 18.51 11.91
N ASP A 239 9.32 19.08 10.90
CA ASP A 239 9.20 20.52 10.67
C ASP A 239 7.91 21.05 11.32
#